data_AF-A1RZF6-F1
#
_entry.id   AF-A1RZF6-F1
#
_cell.length_a   1.000
_cell.length_b   1.000
_cell.length_c   1.000
_cell.angle_alpha   90.00
_cell.angle_beta   90.00
_cell.angle_gamma   90.00
#
_symmetry.space_group_name_H-M   'P 1'
#
loop_
_entity.id
_entity.type
_entity.pdbx_description
1 polymer ?
#
loop_
_entity_poly.entity_id
_entity_poly.type
_entity_poly.pdbx_seq_one_letter_code
_entity_poly.pdbx_strand_id
1 'polypeptide(L)'
;MRKVKTSITVDSELWEEFKSRVGSERGLRALSRAIEEALEEEVSDVLVVKALEKLLGEGEVPLDVTPVKPRVATNAGEAVRELRGARL
;
A
#
# COMPACT_ATOMS: atom_id res chain seq x y z
N MET A 1 -12.33 -12.05 11.62
CA MET A 1 -10.95 -12.61 11.65
C MET A 1 -10.67 -13.17 13.03
N ARG A 2 -9.89 -14.24 13.13
CA ARG A 2 -9.56 -14.90 14.40
C ARG A 2 -8.29 -14.23 14.94
N LYS A 3 -8.34 -13.61 16.13
CA LYS A 3 -7.16 -13.00 16.77
C LYS A 3 -6.33 -14.07 17.48
N VAL A 4 -5.01 -13.94 17.39
CA VAL A 4 -4.05 -14.83 18.07
C VAL A 4 -3.24 -14.00 19.06
N LYS A 5 -3.09 -14.49 20.30
CA LYS A 5 -2.21 -13.87 21.28
C LYS A 5 -0.79 -14.36 21.04
N THR A 6 0.11 -13.45 20.72
CA THR A 6 1.53 -13.74 20.48
C THR A 6 2.38 -13.00 21.50
N SER A 7 3.38 -13.68 22.07
CA SER A 7 4.41 -13.06 22.90
C SER A 7 5.66 -12.87 22.05
N ILE A 8 6.16 -11.64 22.00
CA ILE A 8 7.35 -11.25 21.24
C ILE A 8 8.35 -10.58 22.20
N THR A 9 9.64 -10.86 22.00
CA THR A 9 10.72 -10.19 22.71
C THR A 9 11.20 -9.03 21.86
N VAL A 10 11.24 -7.84 22.44
CA VAL A 10 11.61 -6.59 21.77
C VAL A 10 12.59 -5.83 22.67
N ASP A 11 13.46 -5.02 22.08
CA ASP A 11 14.30 -4.10 22.81
C ASP A 11 13.47 -3.19 23.75
N SER A 12 13.98 -2.95 24.96
CA SER A 12 13.24 -2.22 25.99
C SER A 12 13.09 -0.74 25.66
N GLU A 13 14.12 -0.10 25.11
CA GLU A 13 14.08 1.32 24.77
C GLU A 13 13.12 1.55 23.61
N LEU A 14 13.20 0.69 22.59
CA LEU A 14 12.30 0.71 21.45
C LEU A 14 10.83 0.54 21.88
N TRP A 15 10.57 -0.37 22.82
CA TRP A 15 9.21 -0.60 23.33
C TRP A 15 8.65 0.60 24.10
N GLU A 16 9.46 1.26 24.93
CA GLU A 16 9.02 2.47 25.63
C GLU A 16 8.75 3.63 24.68
N GLU A 17 9.63 3.86 23.70
CA GLU A 17 9.44 4.89 22.67
C GLU A 17 8.17 4.63 21.84
N PHE A 18 7.95 3.37 21.44
CA PHE A 18 6.74 2.96 20.72
C PHE A 18 5.47 3.21 21.55
N LYS A 19 5.47 2.81 22.82
CA LYS A 19 4.35 3.08 23.75
C LYS A 19 4.11 4.56 23.95
N SER A 20 5.16 5.37 24.02
CA SER A 20 5.06 6.83 24.16
C SER A 20 4.35 7.43 22.94
N ARG A 21 4.76 7.06 21.73
CA ARG A 21 4.16 7.54 20.47
C ARG A 21 2.71 7.08 20.28
N VAL A 22 2.43 5.80 20.51
CA VAL A 22 1.07 5.26 20.36
C VAL A 22 0.15 5.74 21.48
N GLY A 23 0.68 5.84 22.70
CA GLY A 23 -0.03 6.28 23.89
C GLY A 23 -0.47 7.74 23.83
N SER A 24 0.35 8.62 23.24
CA SER A 24 0.03 10.05 23.07
C SER A 24 -1.03 10.30 22.00
N GLU A 25 -1.04 9.53 20.91
CA GLU A 25 -1.96 9.74 19.79
C GLU A 25 -3.30 9.00 19.94
N ARG A 26 -3.30 7.76 20.47
CA ARG A 26 -4.47 6.85 20.39
C ARG A 26 -4.82 6.15 21.71
N GLY A 27 -4.01 6.35 22.76
CA GLY A 27 -4.17 5.72 24.07
C GLY A 27 -3.72 4.25 24.12
N LEU A 28 -3.36 3.77 25.32
CA LEU A 28 -2.73 2.44 25.53
C LEU A 28 -3.59 1.24 25.07
N ARG A 29 -4.91 1.41 24.91
CA ARG A 29 -5.80 0.36 24.38
C ARG A 29 -5.57 0.09 22.88
N ALA A 30 -4.85 0.96 22.18
CA ALA A 30 -4.54 0.84 20.76
C ALA A 30 -3.21 0.13 20.46
N LEU A 31 -2.42 -0.27 21.46
CA LEU A 31 -1.10 -0.89 21.25
C LEU A 31 -1.15 -2.13 20.35
N SER A 32 -2.09 -3.05 20.60
CA SER A 32 -2.25 -4.24 19.77
C SER A 32 -2.64 -3.89 18.33
N ARG A 33 -3.41 -2.81 18.13
CA ARG A 33 -3.80 -2.34 16.80
C ARG A 33 -2.62 -1.68 16.08
N ALA A 34 -1.82 -0.89 16.80
CA ALA A 34 -0.63 -0.26 16.22
C ALA A 34 0.41 -1.30 15.80
N ILE A 35 0.59 -2.37 16.58
CA ILE A 35 1.43 -3.50 16.18
C ILE A 35 0.83 -4.22 14.96
N GLU A 36 -0.48 -4.44 14.93
CA GLU A 36 -1.17 -5.05 13.80
C GLU A 36 -0.98 -4.22 12.52
N GLU A 37 -1.15 -2.89 12.60
CA GLU A 37 -0.91 -1.96 11.47
C GLU A 37 0.56 -2.00 11.01
N ALA A 38 1.53 -1.97 11.93
CA ALA A 38 2.95 -2.05 11.57
C ALA A 38 3.31 -3.39 10.91
N LEU A 39 2.71 -4.49 11.36
CA LEU A 39 2.88 -5.80 10.73
C LEU A 39 2.24 -5.84 9.34
N GLU A 40 1.03 -5.28 9.18
CA GLU A 40 0.35 -5.20 7.88
C GLU A 40 1.13 -4.40 6.85
N GLU A 41 1.79 -3.31 7.27
CA GLU A 41 2.67 -2.52 6.41
C GLU A 41 3.87 -3.34 5.93
N GLU A 42 4.51 -4.08 6.83
CA GLU A 42 5.67 -4.93 6.51
C GLU A 42 5.33 -6.09 5.57
N VAL A 43 4.13 -6.69 5.69
CA VAL A 43 3.68 -7.79 4.82
C VAL A 43 2.74 -7.33 3.69
N SER A 44 2.74 -6.03 3.39
CA SER A 44 1.80 -5.42 2.44
C SER A 44 1.95 -5.96 1.02
N ASP A 45 3.16 -6.29 0.61
CA ASP A 45 3.49 -6.98 -0.64
C ASP A 45 2.77 -8.32 -0.78
N VAL A 46 2.80 -9.16 0.26
CA VAL A 46 2.07 -10.44 0.29
C VAL A 46 0.55 -10.23 0.24
N LEU A 47 0.06 -9.18 0.91
CA LEU A 47 -1.36 -8.82 0.86
C LEU A 47 -1.78 -8.35 -0.54
N VAL A 48 -0.94 -7.54 -1.20
CA VAL A 48 -1.16 -7.09 -2.58
C VAL A 48 -1.14 -8.26 -3.55
N VAL A 49 -0.16 -9.16 -3.45
CA VAL A 49 -0.09 -10.36 -4.30
C VAL A 49 -1.36 -11.19 -4.14
N LYS A 50 -1.78 -11.49 -2.92
CA LYS A 50 -3.03 -12.24 -2.66
C LYS A 50 -4.27 -11.53 -3.20
N ALA A 51 -4.31 -10.20 -3.13
CA ALA A 51 -5.42 -9.42 -3.66
C ALA A 51 -5.45 -9.49 -5.20
N LEU A 52 -4.29 -9.38 -5.84
CA LEU A 52 -4.15 -9.50 -7.30
C LEU A 52 -4.50 -10.91 -7.77
N GLU A 53 -4.02 -11.96 -7.09
CA GLU A 53 -4.36 -13.36 -7.38
C GLU A 53 -5.88 -13.59 -7.33
N LYS A 54 -6.58 -13.03 -6.34
CA LYS A 54 -8.04 -13.11 -6.26
C LYS A 54 -8.75 -12.40 -7.41
N LEU A 55 -8.20 -11.30 -7.90
CA LEU A 55 -8.78 -10.54 -9.02
C LEU A 55 -8.51 -11.21 -10.37
N LEU A 56 -7.34 -11.82 -10.52
CA LEU A 56 -6.93 -12.54 -11.73
C LEU A 56 -7.64 -13.90 -11.87
N GLY A 57 -8.08 -14.51 -10.77
CA GLY A 57 -8.66 -15.85 -10.78
C GLY A 57 -7.64 -16.90 -11.19
N GLU A 58 -8.08 -18.02 -11.76
CA GLU A 58 -7.20 -19.10 -12.26
C GLU A 58 -6.59 -18.82 -13.65
N GLY A 59 -6.79 -17.62 -14.20
CA GLY A 59 -6.34 -17.27 -15.55
C GLY A 59 -4.88 -16.81 -15.61
N GLU A 60 -4.16 -17.18 -16.68
CA GLU A 60 -2.87 -16.59 -17.00
C GLU A 60 -3.00 -15.08 -17.23
N VAL A 61 -2.10 -14.29 -16.65
CA VAL A 61 -2.04 -12.84 -16.91
C VAL A 61 -1.72 -12.65 -18.39
N PRO A 62 -2.58 -11.98 -19.19
CA PRO A 62 -2.25 -11.66 -20.56
C PRO A 62 -1.03 -10.74 -20.56
N LEU A 63 0.12 -11.23 -21.04
CA LEU A 63 1.32 -10.41 -21.27
C LEU A 63 1.18 -9.55 -22.54
N ASP A 64 0.09 -9.72 -23.28
CA ASP A 64 -0.16 -9.03 -24.53
C ASP A 64 -0.78 -7.65 -24.27
N VAL A 65 0.02 -6.60 -24.44
CA VAL A 65 -0.42 -5.21 -24.30
C VAL A 65 -0.90 -4.72 -25.65
N THR A 66 -2.20 -4.84 -25.91
CA THR A 66 -2.80 -4.31 -27.14
C THR A 66 -3.09 -2.82 -27.01
N PRO A 67 -2.72 -1.98 -28.00
CA PRO A 67 -3.09 -0.57 -28.00
C PRO A 67 -4.61 -0.41 -28.05
N VAL A 68 -5.18 0.25 -27.04
CA VAL A 68 -6.61 0.58 -27.04
C VAL A 68 -6.79 1.99 -27.59
N LYS A 69 -7.65 2.13 -28.61
CA LYS A 69 -7.96 3.45 -29.16
C LYS A 69 -8.68 4.28 -28.08
N PRO A 70 -8.22 5.51 -27.79
CA PRO A 70 -8.87 6.39 -26.83
C PRO A 70 -10.34 6.63 -27.21
N ARG A 71 -11.23 6.58 -26.21
CA ARG A 71 -12.67 6.83 -26.42
C ARG A 71 -12.98 8.27 -26.80
N VAL A 72 -12.07 9.18 -26.49
CA VAL A 72 -12.16 10.61 -26.79
C VAL A 72 -10.99 11.01 -27.68
N ALA A 73 -11.19 12.06 -28.48
CA ALA A 73 -10.10 12.62 -29.27
C ALA A 73 -8.98 13.06 -28.31
N THR A 74 -7.81 12.44 -28.46
CA THR A 74 -6.62 12.78 -27.70
C THR A 74 -5.52 13.13 -28.69
N ASN A 75 -4.84 14.26 -28.46
CA ASN A 75 -3.70 14.69 -29.25
C ASN A 75 -2.51 14.89 -28.32
N ALA A 76 -1.72 13.85 -28.15
CA ALA A 76 -0.52 13.91 -27.31
C ALA A 76 0.49 14.97 -27.81
N GLY A 77 0.53 15.21 -29.12
CA GLY A 77 1.44 16.20 -29.72
C GLY A 77 1.09 17.64 -29.33
N GLU A 78 -0.20 17.95 -29.23
CA GLU A 78 -0.70 19.25 -28.77
C GLU A 78 -0.37 19.47 -27.30
N ALA A 79 -0.71 18.51 -26.43
CA ALA A 79 -0.42 18.58 -25.01
C ALA A 79 1.10 18.71 -24.72
N VAL A 80 1.95 17.94 -25.42
CA VAL A 80 3.41 18.04 -25.26
C VAL A 80 3.94 19.40 -25.75
N ARG A 81 3.32 19.99 -26.79
CA ARG A 81 3.71 21.31 -27.29
C ARG A 81 3.35 22.41 -26.29
N GLU A 82 2.16 22.36 -25.70
CA GLU A 82 1.76 23.29 -24.62
C GLU A 82 2.71 23.19 -23.43
N LEU A 83 3.01 21.98 -22.97
CA LEU A 83 3.93 21.76 -21.85
C LEU A 83 5.36 22.24 -22.13
N ARG A 84 5.81 22.18 -23.39
CA ARG A 84 7.10 22.75 -23.81
C ARG A 84 7.07 24.27 -23.88
N GLY A 85 5.98 24.85 -24.38
CA GLY A 85 5.80 26.30 -24.47
C GLY A 85 5.69 26.99 -23.12
N ALA A 86 5.06 26.33 -22.15
CA ALA A 86 4.90 26.82 -20.77
C ALA A 86 6.20 26.81 -19.94
N ARG A 87 7.34 26.42 -20.52
CA ARG A 87 8.67 26.52 -19.89
C ARG A 87 9.40 27.85 -20.17
N LEU A 88 8.77 28.77 -20.90
CA LEU A 88 9.28 30.12 -21.20
C LEU A 88 8.57 31.18 -20.35
#